data_AF-A0A0T7GAS1-F1
#
_entry.id   AF-A0A0T7GAS1-F1
#
_cell.length_a   1.000
_cell.length_b   1.000
_cell.length_c   1.000
_cell.angle_alpha   90.00
_cell.angle_beta   90.00
_cell.angle_gamma   90.00
#
_symmetry.space_group_name_H-M   'P 1'
#
loop_
_entity.id
_entity.type
_entity.pdbx_description
1 polymer ?
#
loop_
_entity_poly.entity_id
_entity_poly.type
_entity_poly.pdbx_seq_one_letter_code
_entity_poly.pdbx_strand_id
1 'polypeptide(L)'
;MSKRLLLHSKDISDDFPDGGFLRLDDFVGRGKAIPISRSTWYAMVRAQKAPAPIALGPRISAYSVESVRAFIESFQKGAGER
;
A
#
# COMPACT_ATOMS: atom_id res chain seq x y z
N MET A 1 31.07 -10.95 -24.75
CA MET A 1 30.75 -10.98 -23.30
C MET A 1 30.26 -9.60 -22.88
N SER A 2 28.97 -9.32 -23.03
CA SER A 2 28.40 -7.99 -22.72
C SER A 2 27.48 -8.12 -21.50
N LYS A 3 27.99 -7.72 -20.34
CA LYS A 3 27.24 -7.67 -19.08
C LYS A 3 26.29 -6.48 -19.19
N ARG A 4 25.09 -6.72 -19.72
CA ARG A 4 24.02 -5.71 -19.76
C ARG A 4 23.59 -5.45 -18.33
N LEU A 5 24.11 -4.37 -17.76
CA LEU A 5 23.65 -3.75 -16.54
C LEU A 5 22.21 -3.28 -16.80
N LEU A 6 21.23 -4.13 -16.49
CA LEU A 6 19.85 -3.70 -16.39
C LEU A 6 19.77 -2.82 -15.15
N LEU A 7 19.63 -1.52 -15.39
CA LEU A 7 19.07 -0.58 -14.44
C LEU A 7 17.82 -1.24 -13.86
N HIS A 8 17.85 -1.58 -12.57
CA HIS A 8 16.66 -2.02 -11.87
C HIS A 8 15.80 -0.77 -11.63
N SER A 9 15.14 -0.27 -12.67
CA SER A 9 13.89 0.45 -12.46
C SER A 9 12.95 -0.59 -11.89
N LYS A 10 12.95 -0.74 -10.56
CA LYS A 10 11.95 -1.55 -9.88
C LYS A 10 10.65 -0.79 -10.03
N ASP A 11 9.98 -1.07 -11.13
CA ASP A 11 8.58 -0.78 -11.38
C ASP A 11 7.83 -1.05 -10.07
N ILE A 12 7.25 0.01 -9.51
CA ILE A 12 6.35 -0.07 -8.37
C ILE A 12 5.08 -0.67 -8.95
N SER A 13 5.07 -1.99 -9.10
CA SER A 13 3.93 -2.71 -9.65
C SER A 13 2.87 -2.79 -8.55
N ASP A 14 1.78 -2.04 -8.71
CA ASP A 14 0.54 -2.14 -7.94
C ASP A 14 -0.22 -3.42 -8.32
N ASP A 15 0.44 -4.58 -8.25
CA ASP A 15 -0.17 -5.89 -8.50
C ASP A 15 -1.04 -6.27 -7.30
N PHE A 16 -2.18 -5.59 -7.16
CA PHE A 16 -3.24 -5.99 -6.25
C PHE A 16 -4.22 -6.90 -6.98
N PRO A 17 -4.72 -7.96 -6.31
CA PRO A 17 -5.81 -8.77 -6.87
C PRO A 17 -7.05 -7.89 -7.11
N ASP A 18 -7.96 -8.31 -7.98
CA ASP A 18 -9.15 -7.51 -8.33
C ASP A 18 -10.02 -7.17 -7.12
N GLY A 19 -10.07 -8.05 -6.11
CA GLY A 19 -10.74 -7.80 -4.83
C GLY A 19 -10.20 -8.68 -3.70
N GLY A 20 -10.88 -8.62 -2.55
CA GLY A 20 -10.53 -9.42 -1.37
C GLY A 20 -9.70 -8.66 -0.34
N PHE A 21 -8.69 -9.32 0.24
CA PHE A 21 -7.96 -8.79 1.39
C PHE A 21 -6.43 -8.85 1.24
N LEU A 22 -5.76 -7.80 1.72
CA LEU A 22 -4.32 -7.66 1.77
C LEU A 22 -3.82 -7.69 3.21
N ARG A 23 -2.58 -8.15 3.40
CA ARG A 23 -1.79 -7.96 4.62
C ARG A 23 -1.03 -6.65 4.52
N LEU A 24 -0.63 -6.10 5.67
CA LEU A 24 0.07 -4.82 5.72
C LEU A 24 1.34 -4.79 4.83
N ASP A 25 2.11 -5.88 4.86
CA ASP A 25 3.39 -5.98 4.13
C ASP A 25 3.20 -6.12 2.60
N ASP A 26 1.97 -6.37 2.13
CA ASP A 26 1.69 -6.43 0.69
C ASP A 26 1.81 -5.05 0.04
N PHE A 27 1.40 -3.98 0.75
CA PHE A 27 1.27 -2.64 0.20
C PHE A 27 2.01 -1.52 0.97
N VAL A 28 2.43 -1.74 2.22
CA VAL A 28 3.25 -0.77 2.97
C VAL A 28 4.71 -1.19 3.00
N GLY A 29 5.61 -0.28 2.63
CA GLY A 29 7.05 -0.47 2.74
C GLY A 29 7.83 0.05 1.55
N ARG A 30 9.17 -0.09 1.58
CA ARG A 30 10.02 0.36 0.47
C ARG A 30 9.70 -0.42 -0.80
N GLY A 31 9.44 0.29 -1.90
CA GLY A 31 9.12 -0.32 -3.19
C GLY A 31 7.73 -0.96 -3.25
N LYS A 32 6.82 -0.53 -2.37
CA LYS A 32 5.41 -0.89 -2.38
C LYS A 32 4.57 0.33 -2.75
N ALA A 33 3.29 0.10 -3.03
CA ALA A 33 2.30 1.12 -3.34
C ALA A 33 2.32 2.31 -2.37
N ILE A 34 2.49 2.04 -1.08
CA ILE A 34 2.56 3.06 -0.03
C ILE A 34 3.95 3.02 0.61
N PRO A 35 4.89 3.88 0.15
CA PRO A 35 6.30 3.83 0.53
C PRO A 35 6.58 4.50 1.89
N ILE A 36 5.83 4.12 2.92
CA ILE A 36 6.01 4.59 4.30
C ILE A 36 6.37 3.43 5.24
N SER A 37 6.73 3.77 6.48
CA SER A 37 6.99 2.77 7.50
C SER A 37 5.67 2.21 8.08
N ARG A 38 5.73 0.96 8.59
CA ARG A 38 4.58 0.34 9.29
C ARG A 38 4.11 1.16 10.49
N SER A 39 5.02 1.78 11.24
CA SER A 39 4.65 2.63 12.38
C SER A 39 3.91 3.89 11.92
N THR A 40 4.33 4.50 10.81
CA THR A 40 3.61 5.62 10.18
C THR A 40 2.20 5.21 9.78
N TRP A 41 2.04 4.05 9.14
CA TRP A 41 0.72 3.53 8.76
C TRP A 41 -0.19 3.36 9.99
N TYR A 42 0.30 2.70 11.05
CA TYR A 42 -0.49 2.54 12.27
C TYR A 42 -0.79 3.87 12.98
N ALA A 43 0.08 4.88 12.87
CA ALA A 43 -0.21 6.22 13.38
C ALA A 43 -1.35 6.88 12.58
N MET A 44 -1.36 6.72 11.24
CA MET A 44 -2.46 7.21 10.40
C MET A 44 -3.78 6.49 10.69
N VAL A 45 -3.77 5.18 10.91
CA VAL A 45 -4.95 4.41 11.32
C VAL A 45 -5.50 4.92 12.64
N ARG A 46 -4.65 5.14 13.66
CA ARG A 46 -5.06 5.72 14.95
C ARG A 46 -5.63 7.12 14.80
N ALA A 47 -5.08 7.91 13.88
CA ALA A 47 -5.57 9.25 13.56
C ALA A 47 -6.78 9.25 12.60
N GLN A 48 -7.34 8.08 12.27
CA GLN A 48 -8.46 7.92 11.33
C GLN A 48 -8.20 8.49 9.93
N LYS A 49 -6.93 8.56 9.51
CA LYS A 49 -6.51 9.05 8.20
C LYS A 49 -6.32 7.94 7.18
N ALA A 50 -6.09 6.71 7.63
CA ALA A 50 -5.93 5.52 6.80
C ALA A 50 -7.03 4.49 7.12
N PRO A 51 -7.36 3.57 6.20
CA PRO A 51 -8.37 2.54 6.43
C PRO A 51 -8.08 1.72 7.68
N ALA A 52 -9.13 1.41 8.46
CA ALA A 52 -9.00 0.55 9.63
C ALA A 52 -8.75 -0.92 9.21
N PRO A 53 -7.92 -1.67 9.94
CA PRO A 53 -7.76 -3.09 9.71
C PRO A 53 -9.03 -3.88 10.06
N ILE A 54 -9.31 -4.92 9.29
CA ILE A 54 -10.36 -5.91 9.52
C ILE A 54 -9.73 -7.13 10.21
N ALA A 55 -10.30 -7.59 11.31
CA ALA A 55 -9.84 -8.79 11.99
C ALA A 55 -10.34 -10.05 11.26
N LEU A 56 -9.43 -10.91 10.82
CA LEU A 56 -9.73 -12.25 10.28
C LEU A 56 -9.53 -13.35 11.33
N GLY A 57 -8.95 -13.03 12.49
CA GLY A 57 -8.71 -13.94 13.60
C GLY A 57 -7.93 -13.29 14.73
N PRO A 58 -7.62 -14.01 15.83
CA PRO A 58 -7.08 -13.46 17.07
C PRO A 58 -5.77 -12.65 16.94
N ARG A 59 -4.98 -12.91 15.90
CA ARG A 59 -3.69 -12.23 15.62
C ARG A 59 -3.56 -11.86 14.14
N ILE A 60 -4.67 -11.75 13.44
CA ILE A 60 -4.70 -11.62 11.99
C ILE A 60 -5.55 -10.41 11.63
N SER A 61 -4.88 -9.33 11.22
CA SER A 61 -5.50 -8.16 10.59
C SER A 61 -5.30 -8.19 9.08
N ALA A 62 -6.28 -7.70 8.34
CA ALA A 62 -6.20 -7.52 6.91
C ALA A 62 -6.83 -6.18 6.52
N TYR A 63 -6.64 -5.78 5.27
CA TYR A 63 -7.20 -4.58 4.69
C TYR A 63 -7.92 -4.96 3.40
N SER A 64 -9.11 -4.43 3.17
CA SER A 64 -9.78 -4.63 1.88
C SER A 64 -8.97 -3.98 0.78
N VAL A 65 -8.86 -4.67 -0.35
CA VAL A 65 -8.19 -4.14 -1.55
C VAL A 65 -8.81 -2.81 -1.96
N GLU A 66 -10.13 -2.73 -1.92
CA GLU A 66 -10.92 -1.57 -2.32
C GLU A 66 -10.59 -0.33 -1.47
N SER A 67 -10.47 -0.50 -0.14
CA SER A 67 -10.15 0.63 0.74
C SER A 67 -8.70 1.10 0.59
N VAL A 68 -7.76 0.19 0.33
CA VAL A 68 -6.37 0.56 0.05
C VAL A 68 -6.26 1.32 -1.27
N ARG A 69 -6.95 0.86 -2.33
CA ARG A 69 -7.01 1.56 -3.62
C ARG A 69 -7.63 2.96 -3.48
N ALA A 70 -8.78 3.07 -2.81
CA ALA A 70 -9.44 4.36 -2.58
C ALA A 70 -8.55 5.33 -1.79
N PHE A 71 -7.79 4.82 -0.80
CA PHE A 71 -6.82 5.62 -0.08
C PHE A 71 -5.74 6.18 -1.03
N ILE A 72 -5.12 5.34 -1.87
CA ILE A 72 -4.10 5.77 -2.84
C ILE A 72 -4.67 6.82 -3.82
N GLU A 73 -5.86 6.55 -4.36
CA GLU A 73 -6.55 7.46 -5.30
C GLU A 73 -6.83 8.84 -4.65
N SER A 74 -7.17 8.87 -3.36
CA SER A 74 -7.41 10.14 -2.65
C SER A 74 -6.20 11.08 -2.63
N PHE A 75 -4.97 10.54 -2.57
CA PHE A 75 -3.74 11.33 -2.65
C PHE A 75 -3.43 11.79 -4.07
N GLN A 76 -3.76 10.98 -5.08
CA GLN A 76 -3.56 11.32 -6.48
C GLN A 76 -4.50 12.45 -6.90
N LYS A 77 -5.78 12.37 -6.51
CA LYS A 77 -6.77 13.42 -6.82
C LYS A 77 -6.40 14.76 -6.17
N GLY A 78 -5.95 14.74 -4.92
CA GLY A 78 -5.49 15.94 -4.22
C GLY A 78 -4.22 16.58 -4.80
N ALA A 79 -3.47 15.88 -5.66
CA ALA A 79 -2.30 16.41 -6.35
C ALA A 79 -2.64 17.10 -7.68
N GLY A 80 -3.82 16.83 -8.27
CA GLY A 80 -4.25 17.41 -9.55
C GLY A 80 -5.06 18.72 -9.43
N GLU A 81 -5.55 19.05 -8.24
CA GLU A 81 -6.33 20.27 -7.94
C GLU A 81 -5.48 21.37 -7.26
N ARG A 82 -4.15 21.27 -7.27
CA ARG A 82 -3.23 22.27 -6.69
C ARG A 82 -2.37 22.94 -7.74
#